data_AF-A0A093W7Q9-F1
#
_entry.id   AF-A0A093W7Q9-F1
#
_cell.length_a   1.000
_cell.length_b   1.000
_cell.length_c   1.000
_cell.angle_alpha   90.00
_cell.angle_beta   90.00
_cell.angle_gamma   90.00
#
_symmetry.space_group_name_H-M   'P 1'
#
loop_
_entity.id
_entity.type
_entity.pdbx_description
1 polymer ?
#
loop_
_entity_poly.entity_id
_entity_poly.type
_entity_poly.pdbx_seq_one_letter_code
_entity_poly.pdbx_strand_id
1 'polypeptide(L)'
;MLNLEKRQELLKVGYTNQNDVIAEFGETLLKEYPEENLWAYIEVVEKKYLWKKEMLKNNLLLLEFNSKGILENKEFLDNKILRT
;
A
#
# COMPACT_ATOMS: atom_id res chain seq x y z
N MET A 1 13.70 0.65 -6.45
CA MET A 1 12.71 0.96 -7.50
C MET A 1 11.34 0.86 -6.84
N LEU A 2 10.66 2.00 -6.64
CA LEU A 2 9.30 2.03 -6.09
C LEU A 2 8.36 1.38 -7.13
N ASN A 3 7.74 0.28 -6.73
CA ASN A 3 6.70 -0.38 -7.50
C ASN A 3 5.80 -1.16 -6.53
N LEU A 4 4.78 -0.48 -6.01
CA LEU A 4 3.86 -1.07 -5.03
C LEU A 4 3.05 -2.22 -5.65
N GLU A 5 2.68 -2.06 -6.93
CA GLU A 5 1.95 -3.04 -7.75
C GLU A 5 2.64 -4.40 -7.81
N LYS A 6 3.96 -4.44 -8.02
CA LYS A 6 4.74 -5.70 -8.03
C LYS A 6 5.05 -6.22 -6.64
N ARG A 7 5.40 -5.32 -5.71
CA ARG A 7 5.79 -5.75 -4.35
C ARG A 7 4.63 -6.40 -3.62
N GLN A 8 3.40 -5.90 -3.79
CA GLN A 8 2.23 -6.50 -3.13
C GLN A 8 1.99 -7.95 -3.54
N GLU A 9 2.46 -8.39 -4.72
CA GLU A 9 2.34 -9.78 -5.17
C GLU A 9 3.12 -10.76 -4.28
N LEU A 10 4.14 -10.27 -3.56
CA LEU A 10 4.92 -11.05 -2.60
C LEU A 10 4.14 -11.35 -1.31
N LEU A 11 3.11 -10.56 -1.01
CA LEU A 11 2.26 -10.71 0.17
C LEU A 11 1.20 -11.78 -0.04
N LYS A 12 1.23 -12.83 0.80
CA LYS A 12 0.29 -13.95 0.80
C LYS A 12 -0.61 -13.91 2.02
N VAL A 13 -1.92 -13.79 1.77
CA VAL A 13 -2.95 -13.88 2.80
C VAL A 13 -2.86 -15.22 3.54
N GLY A 14 -2.98 -15.18 4.87
CA GLY A 14 -2.89 -16.32 5.78
C GLY A 14 -1.46 -16.81 6.07
N TYR A 15 -0.44 -16.21 5.46
CA TYR A 15 0.96 -16.62 5.62
C TYR A 15 1.87 -15.47 6.02
N THR A 16 1.79 -14.35 5.29
CA THR A 16 2.67 -13.20 5.52
C THR A 16 2.33 -12.53 6.84
N ASN A 17 3.34 -12.27 7.67
CA ASN A 17 3.20 -11.59 8.94
C ASN A 17 3.64 -10.11 8.86
N GLN A 18 3.36 -9.33 9.90
CA GLN A 18 3.73 -7.91 9.97
C GLN A 18 5.23 -7.62 9.75
N ASN A 19 6.13 -8.45 10.28
CA ASN A 19 7.58 -8.26 10.12
C ASN A 19 8.03 -8.52 8.68
N ASP A 20 7.43 -9.50 8.00
CA ASP A 20 7.67 -9.73 6.57
C ASP A 20 7.25 -8.49 5.77
N VAL A 21 6.10 -7.89 6.11
CA VAL A 21 5.64 -6.65 5.46
C VAL A 21 6.59 -5.49 5.74
N ILE A 22 7.08 -5.33 6.98
CA ILE A 22 8.07 -4.29 7.30
C ILE A 22 9.37 -4.51 6.53
N ALA A 23 9.85 -5.75 6.41
CA ALA A 23 11.05 -6.06 5.65
C ALA A 23 10.89 -5.74 4.16
N GLU A 24 9.72 -6.06 3.60
CA GLU A 24 9.44 -5.88 2.18
C GLU A 24 9.03 -4.45 1.82
N PHE A 25 8.38 -3.69 2.71
CA PHE A 25 7.76 -2.39 2.43
C PHE A 25 8.31 -1.23 3.26
N GLY A 26 8.92 -1.51 4.40
CA GLY A 26 9.20 -0.54 5.46
C GLY A 26 8.00 -0.36 6.41
N GLU A 27 8.21 0.43 7.47
CA GLU A 27 7.14 0.78 8.40
C GLU A 27 6.06 1.62 7.70
N THR A 28 4.80 1.33 8.00
CA THR A 28 3.67 2.16 7.57
C THR A 28 3.57 3.43 8.42
N LEU A 29 3.22 4.54 7.78
CA LEU A 29 2.92 5.81 8.47
C LEU A 29 1.47 5.86 8.99
N LEU A 30 0.61 4.94 8.53
CA LEU A 30 -0.81 4.90 8.87
C LEU A 30 -1.14 3.51 9.43
N LYS A 31 -1.52 3.49 10.71
CA LYS A 31 -2.09 2.35 11.41
C LYS A 31 -3.38 2.79 12.08
N GLU A 32 -4.45 2.01 11.96
CA GLU A 32 -5.71 2.31 12.63
C GLU A 32 -5.61 2.04 14.14
N TYR A 33 -5.90 3.04 14.97
CA TYR A 33 -6.01 2.87 16.42
C TYR A 33 -7.42 2.34 16.77
N PRO A 34 -7.58 1.42 17.75
CA PRO A 34 -6.60 1.07 18.79
C PRO A 34 -5.80 -0.21 18.56
N GLU A 35 -6.19 -1.10 17.64
CA GLU A 35 -5.54 -2.41 17.51
C GLU A 35 -4.32 -2.39 16.55
N GLU A 36 -4.15 -1.36 15.73
CA GLU A 36 -3.07 -1.22 14.75
C GLU A 36 -3.07 -2.31 13.65
N ASN A 37 -4.24 -2.90 13.39
CA ASN A 37 -4.46 -4.04 12.48
C ASN A 37 -4.53 -3.65 11.00
N LEU A 38 -4.93 -2.41 10.71
CA LEU A 38 -5.15 -1.92 9.35
C LEU A 38 -3.99 -1.01 8.95
N TRP A 39 -3.26 -1.41 7.92
CA TRP A 39 -2.09 -0.68 7.39
C TRP A 39 -2.36 -0.22 5.97
N ALA A 40 -1.84 0.96 5.62
CA ALA A 40 -1.98 1.54 4.30
C ALA A 40 -0.63 1.97 3.71
N TYR A 41 -0.36 1.55 2.48
CA TYR A 41 0.79 2.00 1.69
C TYR A 41 0.30 2.73 0.44
N ILE A 42 0.90 3.89 0.17
CA ILE A 42 0.52 4.77 -0.93
C ILE A 42 1.72 5.00 -1.83
N GLU A 43 1.53 4.85 -3.14
CA GLU A 43 2.53 5.21 -4.15
C GLU A 43 1.91 6.18 -5.16
N VAL A 44 2.32 7.44 -5.07
CA VAL A 44 1.91 8.50 -5.98
C VAL A 44 3.10 8.90 -6.86
N VAL A 45 2.89 8.88 -8.18
CA VAL A 45 3.85 9.41 -9.14
C VAL A 45 3.17 10.52 -9.91
N GLU A 46 3.64 11.75 -9.72
CA GLU A 46 3.19 12.93 -10.46
C GLU A 46 4.28 13.42 -11.41
N LYS A 47 3.88 13.87 -12.60
CA LYS A 47 4.73 14.61 -13.52
C LYS A 47 4.32 16.06 -13.53
N LYS A 48 5.25 16.94 -13.17
CA LYS A 48 5.07 18.39 -13.18
C LYS A 48 5.57 18.96 -14.50
N TYR A 49 4.71 19.69 -15.17
CA TYR A 49 5.04 20.60 -16.27
C TYR A 49 4.91 22.05 -15.76
N LEU A 50 5.45 23.03 -16.49
CA LEU A 50 5.42 24.44 -16.06
C LEU A 50 4.00 24.94 -15.71
N TRP A 51 2.97 24.44 -16.39
CA TRP A 51 1.58 24.93 -16.27
C TRP A 51 0.57 23.82 -15.91
N LYS A 52 1.02 22.58 -15.74
CA LYS A 52 0.14 21.43 -15.56
C LYS A 52 0.79 20.39 -14.65
N LYS A 53 -0.02 19.73 -13.83
CA LYS A 53 0.35 18.49 -13.17
C LYS A 53 -0.42 17.33 -13.80
N GLU A 54 0.26 16.21 -13.96
CA GLU A 54 -0.32 14.98 -14.46
C GLU A 54 0.01 13.86 -13.48
N MET A 55 -1.02 13.26 -12.88
CA MET A 55 -0.88 12.07 -12.04
C MET A 55 -0.65 10.87 -12.96
N LEU A 56 0.50 10.23 -12.84
CA LEU A 56 0.88 9.06 -13.62
C LEU A 56 0.52 7.75 -12.89
N LYS A 57 0.61 7.76 -11.55
CA LYS A 57 0.23 6.64 -10.68
C LYS A 57 -0.36 7.15 -9.38
N ASN A 58 -1.37 6.45 -8.89
CA ASN A 58 -1.93 6.63 -7.57
C ASN A 58 -2.38 5.26 -7.06
N ASN A 59 -1.43 4.51 -6.51
CA ASN A 59 -1.66 3.18 -5.98
C ASN A 59 -1.91 3.26 -4.47
N LEU A 60 -2.92 2.55 -4.00
CA LEU A 60 -3.18 2.34 -2.57
C LEU A 60 -3.23 0.84 -2.30
N LEU A 61 -2.45 0.39 -1.32
CA LEU A 61 -2.46 -0.98 -0.80
C LEU A 61 -2.96 -0.92 0.64
N LEU A 62 -4.07 -1.60 0.93
CA LEU A 62 -4.61 -1.79 2.27
C LEU A 62 -4.33 -3.22 2.72
N LEU A 63 -3.80 -3.38 3.91
CA LEU A 63 -3.49 -4.65 4.55
C LEU A 63 -4.20 -4.73 5.89
N GLU A 64 -4.94 -5.81 6.11
CA GLU A 64 -5.60 -6.09 7.37
C GLU A 64 -4.94 -7.32 8.00
N PHE A 65 -4.49 -7.18 9.25
CA PHE A 65 -3.89 -8.25 10.03
C PHE A 65 -4.84 -8.70 11.13
N ASN A 66 -4.82 -9.99 11.48
CA ASN A 66 -5.47 -10.41 12.73
C ASN A 66 -4.66 -10.03 13.96
N SER A 67 -5.25 -10.32 15.12
CA SER A 67 -4.64 -10.22 16.45
C SER A 67 -3.32 -10.97 16.64
N LYS A 68 -2.93 -11.88 15.73
CA LYS A 68 -1.63 -12.56 15.73
C LYS A 68 -0.61 -11.90 14.80
N GLY A 69 -0.98 -10.82 14.12
CA GLY A 69 -0.13 -10.13 13.14
C GLY A 69 0.01 -10.85 11.81
N ILE A 70 -0.92 -11.76 11.45
CA ILE A 70 -0.94 -12.45 10.16
C ILE A 70 -1.92 -11.74 9.22
N LEU A 71 -1.50 -11.53 7.97
CA LEU A 71 -2.29 -10.87 6.94
C LEU A 71 -3.57 -11.67 6.65
N GLU A 72 -4.74 -11.09 6.94
CA GLU A 72 -6.06 -11.68 6.66
C GLU A 72 -6.69 -11.13 5.39
N ASN A 73 -6.46 -9.86 5.08
CA ASN A 73 -7.01 -9.24 3.87
C ASN A 73 -5.99 -8.32 3.20
N LYS A 74 -6.09 -8.24 1.87
CA LYS A 74 -5.25 -7.41 1.01
C LYS A 74 -6.10 -6.80 -0.10
N GLU A 75 -6.17 -5.48 -0.14
CA GLU A 75 -6.83 -4.74 -1.21
C GLU A 75 -5.83 -3.83 -1.91
N PHE A 76 -5.76 -3.90 -3.24
CA PHE A 76 -4.89 -3.06 -4.04
C PHE A 76 -5.72 -2.26 -5.05
N LEU A 77 -5.61 -0.93 -4.98
CA LEU A 77 -6.32 0.02 -5.81
C LEU A 77 -5.30 0.76 -6.70
N ASP A 78 -5.38 0.55 -8.01
CA ASP A 78 -4.65 1.34 -9.01
C ASP A 78 -5.60 2.39 -9.59
N ASN A 79 -5.55 3.61 -9.05
CA ASN A 79 -6.40 4.71 -9.51
C ASN A 79 -5.66 5.57 -10.54
N LYS A 80 -5.39 4.98 -11.72
CA LYS A 80 -4.74 5.71 -12.84
C LYS A 80 -5.55 6.88 -13.38
N ILE A 81 -6.83 7.02 -13.06
CA ILE A 81 -7.70 8.02 -13.71
C ILE A 81 -8.77 8.53 -12.75
N LEU A 82 -8.51 9.65 -12.09
CA LEU A 82 -9.55 10.65 -11.84
C LEU A 82 -9.17 11.88 -12.67
N ARG A 83 -9.51 11.81 -13.96
CA ARG A 83 -9.69 13.01 -14.79
C ARG A 83 -11.11 13.49 -14.50
N THR A 84 -11.26 14.36 -13.51
CA THR A 84 -12.45 15.20 -13.38
C THR A 84 -12.15 16.55 -14.03
#